data_AF-A0A496XI34-F1
#
_entry.id   AF-A0A496XI34-F1
#
_cell.length_a   1.000
_cell.length_b   1.000
_cell.length_c   1.000
_cell.angle_alpha   90.00
_cell.angle_beta   90.00
_cell.angle_gamma   90.00
#
_symmetry.space_group_name_H-M   'P 1'
#
loop_
_entity.id
_entity.type
_entity.pdbx_description
1 polymer ?
#
loop_
_entity_poly.entity_id
_entity_poly.type
_entity_poly.pdbx_seq_one_letter_code
_entity_poly.pdbx_strand_id
1 'polypeptide(L)'
;MSVETTASRFDTAKWIVVFALVAVAVVGNSYFADQSLLYRVLGIVAIAAVAGLVALQTAKGAALWVLVKGSRTEIRKVVWPTRQETVQTTMIVVVFVVLVALLLWGLDSLLGWLVSMAIA
;
A
#
# COMPACT_ATOMS: atom_id res chain seq x y z
N MET A 1 -1.86 0.16 26.84
CA MET A 1 -2.32 -1.20 27.20
C MET A 1 -1.39 -2.17 26.49
N SER A 2 -0.48 -2.80 27.22
CA SER A 2 0.49 -3.75 26.69
C SER A 2 -0.25 -4.92 26.06
N VAL A 3 -0.11 -5.08 24.75
CA VAL A 3 -0.54 -6.31 24.06
C VAL A 3 0.51 -7.36 24.40
N GLU A 4 0.38 -7.94 25.58
CA GLU A 4 1.16 -9.10 25.99
C GLU A 4 0.68 -10.25 25.10
N THR A 5 1.42 -10.48 24.02
CA THR A 5 1.16 -11.59 23.11
C THR A 5 1.65 -12.84 23.82
N THR A 6 0.81 -13.41 24.69
CA THR A 6 1.02 -14.75 25.21
C THR A 6 1.08 -15.67 24.00
N ALA A 7 2.30 -16.04 23.59
CA ALA A 7 2.54 -16.98 22.51
C ALA A 7 1.90 -18.30 22.91
N SER A 8 0.65 -18.49 22.50
CA SER A 8 -0.05 -19.74 22.70
C SER A 8 0.71 -20.79 21.90
N ARG A 9 1.13 -21.88 22.54
CA ARG A 9 1.89 -22.97 21.90
C ARG A 9 1.19 -23.52 20.65
N PHE A 10 -0.11 -23.29 20.54
CA PHE A 10 -0.95 -23.63 19.39
C PHE A 10 -0.75 -22.73 18.16
N ASP A 11 -0.18 -21.52 18.29
CA ASP A 11 0.13 -20.68 17.13
C ASP A 11 1.25 -21.28 16.28
N THR A 12 2.29 -21.83 16.89
CA THR A 12 3.35 -22.54 16.16
C THR A 12 2.77 -23.75 15.41
N ALA A 13 1.87 -24.51 16.05
CA ALA A 13 1.18 -25.62 15.40
C ALA A 13 0.31 -25.17 14.21
N LYS A 14 -0.44 -24.07 14.34
CA LYS A 14 -1.22 -23.48 13.25
C LYS A 14 -0.33 -23.02 12.09
N TRP A 15 0.82 -22.42 12.37
CA TRP A 15 1.78 -22.03 11.34
C TRP A 15 2.37 -23.23 10.59
N ILE A 16 2.67 -24.33 11.29
CA ILE A 16 3.09 -25.59 10.65
C ILE A 16 2.01 -26.12 9.71
N VAL A 17 0.74 -26.08 10.13
CA VAL A 17 -0.41 -26.48 9.27
C VAL A 17 -0.53 -25.58 8.04
N VAL A 18 -0.34 -24.27 8.18
CA VAL A 18 -0.35 -23.33 7.04
C VAL A 18 0.77 -23.65 6.06
N PHE A 19 2.00 -23.86 6.54
CA PHE A 19 3.13 -24.24 5.67
C PHE A 19 2.90 -25.58 4.97
N ALA A 20 2.33 -26.57 5.67
CA ALA A 20 1.97 -27.85 5.08
C ALA A 20 0.91 -27.70 3.97
N LEU A 21 -0.15 -26.90 4.20
CA LEU A 21 -1.17 -26.62 3.19
C LEU A 21 -0.60 -25.92 1.95
N VAL A 22 0.31 -24.96 2.14
CA VAL A 22 0.99 -24.28 1.02
C VAL A 22 1.88 -25.25 0.25
N ALA A 23 2.63 -26.10 0.93
CA ALA A 23 3.45 -27.14 0.28
C ALA A 23 2.58 -28.10 -0.54
N VAL A 24 1.44 -28.54 0.01
CA VAL A 24 0.45 -29.36 -0.72
C VAL A 24 -0.10 -28.61 -1.95
N ALA A 25 -0.36 -27.30 -1.84
CA ALA A 25 -0.82 -26.50 -2.98
C ALA A 25 0.25 -26.45 -4.10
N VAL A 26 1.52 -26.24 -3.75
CA VAL A 26 2.65 -26.15 -4.70
C VAL A 26 2.91 -27.50 -5.36
N VAL A 27 2.92 -28.59 -4.59
CA VAL A 27 3.14 -29.96 -5.11
C VAL A 27 1.93 -30.43 -5.92
N GLY A 28 0.70 -30.16 -5.48
CA GLY A 28 -0.50 -30.44 -6.26
C GLY A 28 -0.49 -29.68 -7.59
N ASN A 29 -0.04 -28.43 -7.57
CA ASN A 29 0.11 -27.60 -8.75
C ASN A 29 1.14 -28.16 -9.76
N SER A 30 2.21 -28.83 -9.31
CA SER A 30 3.16 -29.49 -10.22
C SER A 30 2.66 -30.85 -10.72
N TYR A 31 1.91 -31.60 -9.90
CA TYR A 31 1.41 -32.93 -10.27
C TYR A 31 0.22 -32.88 -11.24
N PHE A 32 -0.64 -31.84 -11.13
CA PHE A 32 -1.76 -31.60 -12.04
C PHE A 32 -1.38 -30.66 -13.21
N ALA A 33 -0.10 -30.64 -13.61
CA ALA A 33 0.38 -29.79 -14.70
C ALA A 33 -0.24 -30.14 -16.07
N ASP A 34 -0.61 -31.39 -16.29
CA ASP A 34 -1.17 -31.91 -17.54
C ASP A 34 -2.71 -31.81 -17.63
N GLN A 35 -3.37 -31.29 -16.58
CA GLN A 35 -4.83 -31.14 -16.52
C GLN A 35 -5.30 -29.71 -16.86
N SER A 36 -6.61 -29.56 -17.11
CA SER A 36 -7.20 -28.28 -17.48
C SER A 36 -7.00 -27.21 -16.39
N LEU A 37 -6.70 -25.99 -16.84
CA LEU A 37 -6.32 -24.84 -16.01
C LEU A 37 -7.38 -24.50 -14.94
N LEU A 38 -8.66 -24.77 -15.23
CA LEU A 38 -9.80 -24.49 -14.34
C LEU A 38 -9.76 -25.28 -13.03
N TYR A 39 -9.50 -26.60 -13.09
CA TYR A 39 -9.48 -27.44 -11.88
C TYR A 39 -8.31 -27.09 -10.96
N ARG A 40 -7.17 -26.71 -11.54
CA ARG A 40 -5.97 -26.29 -10.81
C ARG A 40 -6.19 -24.97 -10.07
N VAL A 41 -6.78 -23.97 -10.75
CA VAL A 41 -7.08 -22.67 -10.13
C VAL A 41 -8.10 -22.81 -9.01
N LEU A 42 -9.17 -23.58 -9.22
CA LEU A 42 -10.17 -23.82 -8.16
C LEU A 42 -9.58 -24.54 -6.94
N GLY A 43 -8.72 -25.56 -7.17
CA GLY A 43 -8.04 -26.27 -6.08
C GLY A 43 -7.10 -25.36 -5.28
N ILE A 44 -6.31 -24.52 -5.97
CA ILE A 44 -5.39 -23.57 -5.31
C ILE A 44 -6.19 -22.51 -4.54
N VAL A 45 -7.27 -21.99 -5.10
CA VAL A 45 -8.14 -21.01 -4.43
C VAL A 45 -8.78 -21.62 -3.18
N ALA A 46 -9.26 -22.87 -3.25
CA ALA A 46 -9.82 -23.57 -2.10
C ALA A 46 -8.78 -23.77 -0.98
N ILE A 47 -7.56 -24.23 -1.33
CA ILE A 47 -6.48 -24.42 -0.35
C ILE A 47 -6.04 -23.07 0.23
N ALA A 48 -5.94 -22.03 -0.59
CA ALA A 48 -5.60 -20.67 -0.14
C ALA A 48 -6.66 -20.10 0.80
N ALA A 49 -7.95 -20.36 0.52
CA ALA A 49 -9.05 -19.95 1.41
C ALA A 49 -8.95 -20.65 2.78
N VAL A 50 -8.72 -21.97 2.80
CA VAL A 50 -8.56 -22.73 4.05
C VAL A 50 -7.32 -22.27 4.82
N ALA A 51 -6.18 -22.08 4.15
CA ALA A 51 -4.97 -21.55 4.77
C ALA A 51 -5.19 -20.14 5.33
N GLY A 52 -5.91 -19.28 4.60
CA GLY A 52 -6.32 -17.95 5.06
C GLY A 52 -7.20 -18.00 6.30
N LEU A 53 -8.20 -18.88 6.34
CA LEU A 53 -9.07 -19.06 7.51
C LEU A 53 -8.29 -19.56 8.74
N VAL A 54 -7.36 -20.50 8.56
CA VAL A 54 -6.49 -20.98 9.64
C VAL A 54 -5.53 -19.88 10.13
N ALA A 55 -4.98 -19.08 9.21
CA ALA A 55 -4.11 -17.96 9.55
C ALA A 55 -4.85 -16.87 10.33
N LEU A 56 -6.09 -16.55 9.94
CA LEU A 56 -6.93 -15.58 10.65
C LEU A 56 -7.27 -16.02 12.09
N GLN A 57 -7.26 -17.32 12.38
CA GLN A 57 -7.46 -17.88 13.72
C GLN A 57 -6.21 -17.87 14.62
N THR A 58 -5.05 -17.38 14.16
CA THR A 58 -3.84 -17.21 15.02
C THR A 58 -3.86 -15.89 15.80
N ALA A 59 -3.08 -15.78 16.88
CA ALA A 59 -3.03 -14.55 17.68
C ALA A 59 -2.62 -13.31 16.85
N LYS A 60 -1.83 -13.51 15.79
CA LYS A 60 -1.49 -12.45 14.82
C LYS A 60 -2.71 -11.94 14.04
N GLY A 61 -3.65 -12.82 13.70
CA GLY A 61 -4.91 -12.46 13.04
C GLY A 61 -5.81 -11.59 13.93
N ALA A 62 -5.92 -11.94 15.22
CA ALA A 62 -6.66 -11.13 16.19
C ALA A 62 -5.99 -9.75 16.43
N ALA A 63 -4.66 -9.70 16.50
CA ALA A 63 -3.91 -8.46 16.63
C ALA A 63 -4.11 -7.54 15.41
N LEU A 64 -4.08 -8.09 14.19
CA LEU A 64 -4.39 -7.35 12.97
C LEU A 64 -5.84 -6.84 12.97
N TRP A 65 -6.80 -7.61 13.49
CA TRP A 65 -8.19 -7.17 13.59
C TRP A 65 -8.36 -5.98 14.53
N VAL A 66 -7.65 -5.98 15.67
CA VAL A 66 -7.61 -4.85 16.60
C VAL A 66 -6.96 -3.63 15.97
N LEU A 67 -5.85 -3.80 15.23
CA LEU A 67 -5.19 -2.72 14.50
C LEU A 67 -6.11 -2.11 13.43
N VAL A 68 -6.79 -2.93 12.62
CA VAL A 68 -7.74 -2.45 11.61
C VAL A 68 -8.88 -1.69 12.26
N LYS A 69 -9.45 -2.20 13.36
CA LYS A 69 -10.51 -1.52 14.11
C LYS A 69 -10.02 -0.18 14.71
N GLY A 70 -8.79 -0.14 15.22
CA GLY A 70 -8.11 1.07 15.68
C GLY A 70 -7.88 2.09 14.56
N SER A 71 -7.30 1.66 13.42
CA SER A 71 -7.04 2.51 12.26
C SER A 71 -8.32 3.10 11.67
N ARG A 72 -9.45 2.37 11.66
CA ARG A 72 -10.74 2.93 11.24
C ARG A 72 -11.22 4.05 12.16
N THR A 73 -10.84 4.02 13.43
CA THR A 73 -11.18 5.07 14.40
C THR A 73 -10.29 6.31 14.20
N GLU A 74 -9.01 6.12 13.87
CA GLU A 74 -8.08 7.22 13.54
C GLU A 74 -8.36 7.85 12.18
N ILE A 75 -8.76 7.08 11.17
CA ILE A 75 -9.17 7.59 9.85
C ILE A 75 -10.37 8.55 9.98
N ARG A 76 -11.26 8.31 10.96
CA ARG A 76 -12.37 9.23 11.25
C ARG A 76 -11.92 10.54 11.92
N LYS A 77 -10.72 10.58 12.50
CA LYS A 77 -10.09 11.81 13.02
C LYS A 77 -9.34 12.58 11.95
N VAL A 78 -9.16 12.01 10.75
CA VAL A 78 -8.62 12.75 9.60
C VAL A 78 -9.69 13.74 9.18
N VAL A 79 -9.50 14.99 9.57
CA VAL A 79 -10.29 16.10 9.05
C VAL A 79 -9.85 16.30 7.61
N TRP A 80 -10.64 15.78 6.67
CA TRP A 80 -10.40 16.01 5.27
C TRP A 80 -10.64 17.50 4.97
N PRO A 81 -9.67 18.18 4.35
CA PRO A 81 -9.75 19.60 4.10
C PRO A 81 -10.98 19.91 3.25
N THR A 82 -11.61 21.04 3.54
CA THR A 82 -12.76 21.48 2.75
C THR A 82 -12.31 21.86 1.33
N ARG A 83 -13.23 21.82 0.36
CA ARG A 83 -12.92 22.24 -1.02
C ARG A 83 -12.38 23.67 -1.07
N GLN A 84 -12.83 24.54 -0.16
CA GLN A 84 -12.38 25.92 -0.08
C GLN A 84 -10.92 26.03 0.36
N GLU A 85 -10.52 25.31 1.41
CA GLU A 85 -9.12 25.27 1.89
C GLU A 85 -8.19 24.72 0.82
N THR A 86 -8.59 23.64 0.15
CA THR A 86 -7.80 23.00 -0.92
C THR A 86 -7.57 23.96 -2.08
N VAL A 87 -8.61 24.68 -2.52
CA VAL A 87 -8.51 25.65 -3.60
C VAL A 87 -7.70 26.87 -3.18
N GLN A 88 -7.86 27.36 -1.95
CA GLN A 88 -7.09 28.48 -1.44
C GLN A 88 -5.58 28.18 -1.44
N THR A 89 -5.17 27.02 -0.89
CA THR A 89 -3.77 26.62 -0.89
C THR A 89 -3.25 26.43 -2.32
N THR A 90 -4.04 25.83 -3.21
CA THR A 90 -3.66 25.66 -4.63
C THR A 90 -3.46 27.00 -5.32
N MET A 91 -4.36 27.98 -5.10
CA MET A 91 -4.24 29.32 -5.68
C MET A 91 -3.00 30.05 -5.19
N ILE A 92 -2.66 29.94 -3.90
CA ILE A 92 -1.41 30.51 -3.35
C ILE A 92 -0.20 29.92 -4.07
N VAL A 93 -0.15 28.59 -4.24
CA VAL A 93 0.94 27.92 -4.93
C VAL A 93 1.01 28.34 -6.41
N VAL A 94 -0.13 28.44 -7.10
CA VAL A 94 -0.18 28.89 -8.51
C VAL A 94 0.36 30.30 -8.66
N VAL A 95 -0.05 31.23 -7.79
CA VAL A 95 0.45 32.62 -7.81
C VAL A 95 1.96 32.65 -7.59
N PHE A 96 2.47 31.86 -6.64
CA PHE A 96 3.90 31.75 -6.39
C PHE A 96 4.67 31.21 -7.61
N VAL A 97 4.17 30.15 -8.25
CA VAL A 97 4.78 29.57 -9.46
C VAL A 97 4.81 30.58 -10.60
N VAL A 98 3.73 31.33 -10.82
CA VAL A 98 3.67 32.37 -11.86
C VAL A 98 4.67 33.48 -11.59
N LEU A 99 4.80 33.93 -10.34
CA LEU A 99 5.79 34.94 -9.95
C LEU A 99 7.22 34.49 -10.25
N VAL A 100 7.58 33.28 -9.84
CA VAL A 100 8.91 32.72 -10.07
C VAL A 100 9.16 32.54 -11.57
N ALA A 101 8.18 32.03 -12.31
CA ALA A 101 8.29 31.85 -13.76
C ALA A 101 8.54 33.18 -14.50
N LEU A 102 7.83 34.26 -14.11
CA LEU A 102 8.04 35.59 -14.68
C LEU A 102 9.42 36.17 -14.32
N LEU A 103 9.88 35.96 -13.08
CA LEU A 103 11.19 36.43 -12.63
C LEU A 103 12.31 35.73 -13.42
N LEU A 104 12.26 34.40 -13.54
CA LEU A 104 13.22 33.64 -14.33
C LEU A 104 13.18 34.04 -15.80
N TRP A 105 12.00 34.12 -16.41
CA TRP A 105 11.86 34.55 -17.79
C TRP A 105 12.47 35.94 -18.05
N GLY A 106 12.27 36.89 -17.13
CA GLY A 106 12.87 38.22 -17.22
C GLY A 106 14.39 38.18 -17.10
N LEU A 107 14.92 37.39 -16.17
CA LEU A 107 16.36 37.20 -16.01
C LEU A 107 16.99 36.53 -17.24
N ASP A 108 16.39 35.46 -17.75
CA ASP A 108 16.86 34.74 -18.93
C ASP A 108 16.87 35.63 -20.17
N SER A 109 15.83 36.45 -20.35
CA SER A 109 15.74 37.41 -21.46
C SER A 109 16.82 38.49 -21.36
N LEU A 110 17.08 39.01 -20.16
CA LEU A 110 18.10 40.02 -19.91
C LEU A 110 19.52 39.47 -20.10
N LEU A 111 19.80 38.27 -19.60
CA LEU A 111 21.07 37.58 -19.80
C LEU A 111 21.27 37.25 -21.28
N GLY A 112 20.23 36.77 -21.97
CA GLY A 112 20.27 36.51 -23.42
C GLY A 112 20.59 37.76 -24.24
N TRP A 113 20.00 38.91 -23.88
CA TRP A 113 20.30 40.20 -24.51
C TRP A 113 21.73 40.67 -24.24
N LEU A 114 22.24 40.51 -23.01
CA LEU A 114 23.62 40.86 -22.68
C LEU A 114 24.63 39.98 -23.45
N VAL A 115 24.36 38.68 -23.54
CA VAL A 115 25.23 37.74 -24.27
C VAL A 115 25.23 38.03 -25.77
N SER A 116 24.07 38.36 -26.37
CA SER A 116 24.02 38.70 -27.79
C SER A 116 24.79 39.98 -28.12
N MET A 117 24.76 40.98 -27.24
CA MET A 117 25.55 42.21 -27.38
C MET A 117 27.06 41.98 -27.16
N ALA A 118 27.45 40.97 -26.37
CA ALA A 118 28.85 40.66 -26.14
C ALA A 118 29.49 39.83 -27.28
N ILE A 119 28.68 39.07 -28.01
CA ILE A 119 29.12 38.23 -29.13
C ILE A 119 29.08 38.98 -30.47
N ALA A 120 28.19 39.96 -30.62
CA ALA A 120 28.10 40.86 -31.77
C ALA A 120 29.09 42.02 -31.69
#